data_AF-A0AAC8XJP8-F1
#
_entry.id   AF-A0AAC8XJP8-F1
#
_cell.length_a   1.000
_cell.length_b   1.000
_cell.length_c   1.000
_cell.angle_alpha   90.00
_cell.angle_beta   90.00
_cell.angle_gamma   90.00
#
_symmetry.space_group_name_H-M   'P 1'
#
loop_
_entity.id
_entity.type
_entity.pdbx_description
1 polymer ?
#
loop_
_entity_poly.entity_id
_entity_poly.type
_entity_poly.pdbx_seq_one_letter_code
_entity_poly.pdbx_strand_id
1 'polypeptide(L)'
;MTNIIPFKFKSAPIRVVERDGIPMFVAKDVASVLGYSNTSEAIQDHCKNVELIAGSELLVSSNYAACRAAGYSHNQAVTRYQLIPERDVYRLIMRSKMPEAEKFEDWVVGEVLPSIRKTGSYTANQPVVPQTLPEALRLAADLAEKLEDAKPKIAFADAVNDSINCVTFQDFAKAVGTGQNRLFKTLRDHGFLQVRDGQRNKPYQQFVDNGLFKLVQGTYKDRKSGEVQTYFRTVITPKGQMYFQNKFFNKAA
;
A
#
# COMPACT_ATOMS: atom_id res chain seq x y z
N MET A 1 -2.43 -4.79 -6.44
CA MET A 1 -2.93 -3.40 -6.53
C MET A 1 -2.16 -2.73 -7.64
N THR A 2 -2.79 -2.55 -8.79
CA THR A 2 -2.21 -1.79 -9.91
C THR A 2 -2.13 -0.34 -9.47
N ASN A 3 -0.91 0.19 -9.43
CA ASN A 3 -0.63 1.58 -9.06
C ASN A 3 -1.10 2.46 -10.23
N ILE A 4 -2.39 2.81 -10.24
CA ILE A 4 -2.93 3.77 -11.21
C ILE A 4 -2.32 5.11 -10.84
N ILE A 5 -1.39 5.59 -11.66
CA ILE A 5 -0.84 6.95 -11.53
C ILE A 5 -2.01 7.90 -11.81
N PRO A 6 -2.50 8.66 -10.82
CA PRO A 6 -3.66 9.52 -11.04
C PRO A 6 -3.27 10.62 -12.05
N PHE A 7 -3.97 10.65 -13.19
CA PHE A 7 -3.85 11.70 -14.19
C PHE A 7 -4.35 13.02 -13.59
N LYS A 8 -3.43 13.87 -13.09
CA LYS A 8 -3.77 15.20 -12.58
C LYS A 8 -3.65 16.23 -13.70
N PHE A 9 -4.77 16.60 -14.31
CA PHE A 9 -4.83 17.74 -15.23
C PHE A 9 -5.60 18.90 -14.58
N LYS A 10 -4.90 20.02 -14.36
CA LYS A 10 -5.42 21.33 -13.89
C LYS A 10 -6.35 21.37 -12.66
N SER A 11 -6.30 20.39 -11.77
CA SER A 11 -7.19 20.34 -10.58
C SER A 11 -8.69 20.48 -10.90
N ALA A 12 -9.07 20.30 -12.18
CA ALA A 12 -10.45 20.35 -12.62
C ALA A 12 -11.08 18.99 -12.37
N PRO A 13 -12.28 18.92 -11.75
CA PRO A 13 -12.89 17.64 -11.44
C PRO A 13 -13.35 16.96 -12.73
N ILE A 14 -12.63 15.92 -13.17
CA ILE A 14 -13.09 15.00 -14.21
C ILE A 14 -13.88 13.89 -13.53
N ARG A 15 -15.13 13.72 -13.93
CA ARG A 15 -15.96 12.63 -13.41
C ARG A 15 -15.55 11.31 -14.07
N VAL A 16 -15.40 10.28 -13.23
CA VAL A 16 -15.00 8.93 -13.64
C VAL A 16 -15.96 7.92 -13.04
N VAL A 17 -16.34 6.92 -13.82
CA VAL A 17 -17.14 5.77 -13.41
C VAL A 17 -16.32 4.51 -13.67
N GLU A 18 -16.29 3.59 -12.72
CA GLU A 18 -15.71 2.28 -12.93
C GLU A 18 -16.76 1.32 -13.50
N ARG A 19 -16.46 0.68 -14.64
CA ARG A 19 -17.31 -0.33 -15.26
C ARG A 19 -16.46 -1.53 -15.66
N ASP A 20 -16.82 -2.72 -15.18
CA ASP A 20 -16.08 -3.96 -15.42
C ASP A 20 -14.57 -3.87 -15.09
N GLY A 21 -14.22 -3.09 -14.05
CA GLY A 21 -12.83 -2.84 -13.65
C GLY A 21 -12.07 -1.85 -14.57
N ILE A 22 -12.76 -1.22 -15.52
CA ILE A 22 -12.20 -0.25 -16.47
C ILE A 22 -12.71 1.16 -16.09
N PRO A 23 -11.80 2.14 -15.94
CA PRO A 23 -12.21 3.53 -15.71
C PRO A 23 -12.79 4.14 -17.00
N MET A 24 -13.98 4.71 -16.89
CA MET A 24 -14.70 5.41 -17.94
C MET A 24 -14.86 6.88 -17.54
N PHE A 25 -14.48 7.79 -18.44
CA PHE A 25 -14.40 9.23 -18.16
C PHE A 25 -15.57 9.96 -18.80
N VAL A 26 -16.12 10.97 -18.13
CA VAL A 26 -17.13 11.84 -18.75
C VAL A 26 -16.49 12.70 -19.83
N ALA A 27 -16.85 12.44 -21.09
CA ALA A 27 -16.19 13.00 -22.26
C ALA A 27 -16.21 14.53 -22.30
N LYS A 28 -17.34 15.12 -21.89
CA LYS A 28 -17.50 16.58 -21.83
C LYS A 28 -16.50 17.22 -20.87
N ASP A 29 -16.27 16.62 -19.71
CA ASP A 29 -15.33 17.16 -18.72
C ASP A 29 -13.92 17.14 -19.28
N VAL A 30 -13.52 16.03 -19.90
CA VAL A 30 -12.21 15.88 -20.54
C VAL A 30 -12.02 16.91 -21.67
N ALA A 31 -12.98 17.03 -22.58
CA ALA A 31 -12.89 17.97 -23.70
C ALA A 31 -12.87 19.44 -23.23
N SER A 32 -13.66 19.81 -22.22
CA SER A 32 -13.65 21.15 -21.63
C SER A 32 -12.30 21.47 -20.98
N VAL A 33 -11.74 20.50 -20.25
CA VAL A 33 -10.45 20.64 -19.58
C VAL A 33 -9.30 20.81 -20.58
N LEU A 34 -9.38 20.12 -21.72
CA LEU A 34 -8.44 20.25 -22.84
C LEU A 34 -8.68 21.49 -23.72
N GLY A 35 -9.61 22.37 -23.34
CA GLY A 35 -9.80 23.68 -23.97
C GLY A 35 -10.51 23.65 -25.32
N TYR A 36 -11.18 22.55 -25.68
CA TYR A 36 -11.95 22.50 -26.92
C TYR A 36 -13.11 23.49 -26.89
N SER A 37 -13.14 24.42 -27.84
CA SER A 37 -14.21 25.42 -27.96
C SER A 37 -15.57 24.76 -28.19
N ASN A 38 -15.61 23.73 -29.04
CA ASN A 38 -16.78 22.90 -29.27
C ASN A 38 -16.51 21.46 -28.78
N THR A 39 -16.88 21.21 -27.53
CA THR A 39 -16.66 19.89 -26.91
C THR A 39 -17.42 18.77 -27.60
N SER A 40 -18.62 19.02 -28.13
CA SER A 40 -19.44 17.97 -28.77
C SER A 40 -18.84 17.52 -30.10
N GLU A 41 -18.37 18.47 -30.91
CA GLU A 41 -17.65 18.21 -32.16
C GLU A 41 -16.33 17.47 -31.90
N ALA A 42 -15.53 17.92 -30.93
CA ALA A 42 -14.29 17.24 -30.56
C ALA A 42 -14.51 15.77 -30.13
N ILE A 43 -15.58 15.51 -29.37
CA ILE A 43 -15.95 14.14 -28.97
C ILE A 43 -16.35 13.32 -30.20
N GLN A 44 -17.18 13.87 -31.08
CA GLN A 44 -17.65 13.19 -32.29
C GLN A 44 -16.49 12.86 -33.25
N ASP A 45 -15.53 13.76 -33.40
CA ASP A 45 -14.42 13.62 -34.35
C ASP A 45 -13.31 12.69 -33.85
N HIS A 46 -13.13 12.59 -32.53
CA HIS A 46 -11.95 11.93 -31.94
C HIS A 46 -12.25 10.69 -31.11
N CYS A 47 -13.45 10.57 -30.52
CA CYS A 47 -13.83 9.45 -29.68
C CYS A 47 -14.59 8.40 -30.50
N LYS A 48 -14.11 7.14 -30.52
CA LYS A 48 -14.77 6.07 -31.29
C LYS A 48 -15.63 5.15 -30.44
N ASN A 49 -15.44 5.16 -29.12
CA ASN A 49 -16.09 4.23 -28.21
C ASN A 49 -16.84 4.98 -27.11
N VAL A 50 -17.69 5.90 -27.55
CA VAL A 50 -18.56 6.66 -26.68
C VAL A 50 -19.72 5.78 -26.23
N GLU A 51 -19.93 5.69 -24.92
CA GLU A 51 -21.08 5.03 -24.32
C GLU A 51 -22.03 6.05 -23.71
N LEU A 52 -23.33 5.89 -23.96
CA LEU A 52 -24.36 6.77 -23.39
C LEU A 52 -24.95 6.15 -22.14
N ILE A 53 -24.91 6.89 -21.04
CA ILE A 53 -25.56 6.50 -19.78
C ILE A 53 -26.59 7.53 -19.34
N ALA A 54 -27.60 7.07 -18.60
CA ALA A 54 -28.56 7.97 -17.96
C ALA A 54 -27.91 8.73 -16.80
N GLY A 55 -28.28 9.99 -16.59
CA GLY A 55 -27.78 10.79 -15.47
C GLY A 55 -28.05 10.17 -14.10
N SER A 56 -29.15 9.43 -13.95
CA SER A 56 -29.44 8.64 -12.76
C SER A 56 -28.38 7.59 -12.45
N GLU A 57 -27.73 7.01 -13.47
CA GLU A 57 -26.70 5.99 -13.30
C GLU A 57 -25.35 6.61 -12.88
N LEU A 58 -25.07 7.83 -13.35
CA LEU A 58 -23.89 8.60 -12.93
C LEU A 58 -23.99 9.08 -11.47
N LEU A 59 -25.20 9.43 -11.00
CA LEU A 59 -25.44 9.95 -9.65
C LEU A 59 -25.27 8.93 -8.53
N VAL A 60 -25.31 7.62 -8.84
CA VAL A 60 -25.11 6.56 -7.83
C VAL A 60 -23.63 6.45 -7.45
N SER A 61 -22.69 6.83 -8.34
CA SER A 61 -21.25 6.72 -8.08
C SER A 61 -20.61 7.99 -7.49
N SER A 62 -21.20 9.17 -7.68
CA SER A 62 -20.71 10.42 -7.07
C SER A 62 -21.71 10.94 -6.03
N ASN A 63 -21.47 10.66 -4.75
CA ASN A 63 -22.12 11.23 -3.55
C ASN A 63 -23.39 12.07 -3.84
N TYR A 64 -24.51 11.38 -4.01
CA TYR A 64 -25.85 11.96 -4.25
C TYR A 64 -26.20 13.12 -3.29
N ALA A 65 -25.72 13.07 -2.05
CA ALA A 65 -25.91 14.12 -1.04
C ALA A 65 -25.20 15.45 -1.38
N ALA A 66 -24.00 15.40 -1.99
CA ALA A 66 -23.25 16.59 -2.38
C ALA A 66 -23.88 17.29 -3.61
N CYS A 67 -24.42 16.50 -4.55
CA CYS A 67 -25.14 17.03 -5.71
C CYS A 67 -26.43 17.76 -5.31
N ARG A 68 -27.19 17.25 -4.33
CA ARG A 68 -28.40 17.93 -3.85
C ARG A 68 -28.10 19.26 -3.14
N ALA A 69 -27.00 19.30 -2.38
CA ALA A 69 -26.53 20.51 -1.70
C ALA A 69 -26.05 21.61 -2.67
N ALA A 70 -25.61 21.23 -3.88
CA ALA A 70 -25.18 22.15 -4.93
C ALA A 70 -26.33 22.67 -5.83
N GLY A 71 -27.59 22.41 -5.50
CA GLY A 71 -28.76 22.99 -6.19
C GLY A 71 -29.19 22.28 -7.48
N TYR A 72 -28.69 21.08 -7.75
CA TYR A 72 -29.08 20.30 -8.94
C TYR A 72 -30.53 19.76 -8.82
N SER A 73 -31.39 20.15 -9.76
CA SER A 73 -32.83 19.85 -9.75
C SER A 73 -33.16 18.40 -10.17
N HIS A 74 -34.31 17.89 -9.70
CA HIS A 74 -34.84 16.52 -9.90
C HIS A 74 -35.13 16.11 -11.37
N ASN A 75 -34.70 16.89 -12.37
CA ASN A 75 -34.95 16.62 -13.80
C ASN A 75 -33.73 15.99 -14.52
N GLN A 76 -32.80 15.38 -13.78
CA GLN A 76 -31.63 14.65 -14.31
C GLN A 76 -31.95 13.23 -14.85
N ALA A 77 -33.24 12.86 -14.92
CA ALA A 77 -33.67 11.62 -15.56
C ALA A 77 -33.52 11.65 -17.10
N VAL A 78 -33.30 12.83 -17.71
CA VAL A 78 -33.22 12.99 -19.18
C VAL A 78 -31.81 13.35 -19.66
N THR A 79 -30.89 13.73 -18.77
CA THR A 79 -29.51 14.07 -19.17
C THR A 79 -28.73 12.80 -19.48
N ARG A 80 -28.41 12.57 -20.75
CA ARG A 80 -27.51 11.50 -21.17
C ARG A 80 -26.07 11.99 -21.06
N TYR A 81 -25.21 11.21 -20.41
CA TYR A 81 -23.77 11.47 -20.37
C TYR A 81 -23.06 10.56 -21.37
N GLN A 82 -22.06 11.13 -22.04
CA GLN A 82 -21.13 10.41 -22.89
C GLN A 82 -19.93 10.00 -22.04
N LEU A 83 -19.74 8.70 -21.88
CA LEU A 83 -18.56 8.11 -21.27
C LEU A 83 -17.58 7.68 -22.37
N ILE A 84 -16.29 7.92 -22.12
CA ILE A 84 -15.21 7.50 -23.01
C ILE A 84 -14.18 6.69 -22.21
N PRO A 85 -13.64 5.61 -22.80
CA PRO A 85 -12.54 4.87 -22.19
C PRO A 85 -11.24 5.68 -22.28
N GLU A 86 -10.25 5.28 -21.48
CA GLU A 86 -8.91 5.90 -21.44
C GLU A 86 -8.28 6.09 -22.84
N ARG A 87 -8.46 5.13 -23.75
CA ARG A 87 -7.95 5.23 -25.13
C ARG A 87 -8.47 6.45 -25.90
N ASP A 88 -9.72 6.86 -25.66
CA ASP A 88 -10.33 8.01 -26.33
C ASP A 88 -9.95 9.31 -25.62
N VAL A 89 -9.66 9.26 -24.31
CA VAL A 89 -9.00 10.37 -23.59
C VAL A 89 -7.65 10.69 -24.24
N TYR A 90 -6.82 9.68 -24.50
CA TYR A 90 -5.54 9.89 -25.18
C TYR A 90 -5.70 10.47 -26.59
N ARG A 91 -6.75 10.08 -27.32
CA ARG A 91 -7.02 10.67 -28.64
C ARG A 91 -7.39 12.14 -28.58
N LEU A 92 -8.16 12.55 -27.59
CA LEU A 92 -8.45 13.96 -27.35
C LEU A 92 -7.18 14.73 -26.99
N ILE A 93 -6.30 14.16 -26.16
CA ILE A 93 -5.05 14.83 -25.78
C ILE A 93 -4.15 15.02 -27.02
N MET A 94 -3.93 13.96 -27.80
CA MET A 94 -3.06 13.94 -29.00
C MET A 94 -3.61 14.79 -30.18
N ARG A 95 -4.80 15.38 -30.04
CA ARG A 95 -5.40 16.28 -31.04
C ARG A 95 -5.65 17.68 -30.49
N SER A 96 -5.38 17.89 -29.20
CA SER A 96 -5.56 19.19 -28.55
C SER A 96 -4.40 20.10 -28.90
N LYS A 97 -4.70 21.39 -29.09
CA LYS A 97 -3.71 22.45 -29.31
C LYS A 97 -3.36 23.21 -28.03
N MET A 98 -3.71 22.66 -26.87
CA MET A 98 -3.33 23.26 -25.59
C MET A 98 -1.86 22.98 -25.29
N PRO A 99 -1.09 23.98 -24.81
CA PRO A 99 0.33 23.81 -24.51
C PRO A 99 0.62 22.66 -23.54
N GLU A 100 -0.27 22.37 -22.59
CA GLU A 100 -0.10 21.24 -21.68
C GLU A 100 -0.39 19.88 -22.33
N ALA A 101 -1.32 19.84 -23.28
CA ALA A 101 -1.60 18.63 -24.06
C ALA A 101 -0.43 18.32 -25.01
N GLU A 102 0.12 19.35 -25.66
CA GLU A 102 1.33 19.24 -26.50
C GLU A 102 2.53 18.72 -25.70
N LYS A 103 2.77 19.22 -24.49
CA LYS A 103 3.83 18.69 -23.61
C LYS A 103 3.66 17.20 -23.29
N PHE A 104 2.42 16.78 -23.06
CA PHE A 104 2.13 15.36 -22.81
C PHE A 104 2.33 14.53 -24.08
N GLU A 105 1.85 15.01 -25.22
CA GLU A 105 2.07 14.37 -26.53
C GLU A 105 3.56 14.23 -26.83
N ASP A 106 4.34 15.31 -26.68
CA ASP A 106 5.79 15.33 -26.89
C ASP A 106 6.50 14.34 -25.98
N TRP A 107 6.12 14.27 -24.71
CA TRP A 107 6.69 13.30 -23.77
C TRP A 107 6.33 11.86 -24.16
N VAL A 108 5.06 11.58 -24.50
CA VAL A 108 4.64 10.23 -24.88
C VAL A 108 5.31 9.78 -26.19
N VAL A 109 5.34 10.63 -27.20
CA VAL A 109 5.86 10.30 -28.54
C VAL A 109 7.38 10.36 -28.60
N GLY A 110 8.01 11.27 -27.85
CA GLY A 110 9.46 11.47 -27.83
C GLY A 110 10.19 10.54 -26.86
N GLU A 111 9.58 10.17 -25.74
CA GLU A 111 10.24 9.40 -24.67
C GLU A 111 9.58 8.04 -24.43
N VAL A 112 8.27 8.03 -24.11
CA VAL A 112 7.58 6.83 -23.64
C VAL A 112 7.50 5.75 -24.73
N LEU A 113 6.89 6.07 -25.87
CA LEU A 113 6.69 5.11 -26.97
C LEU A 113 8.02 4.63 -27.58
N PRO A 114 9.03 5.51 -27.81
CA PRO A 114 10.34 5.06 -28.27
C PRO A 114 11.03 4.14 -27.26
N SER A 115 10.89 4.40 -25.95
CA SER A 115 11.43 3.52 -24.90
C SER A 115 10.77 2.16 -24.94
N ILE A 116 9.44 2.08 -24.96
CA ILE A 116 8.69 0.81 -25.06
C ILE A 116 9.08 0.05 -26.33
N ARG A 117 9.19 0.72 -27.48
CA ARG A 117 9.60 0.08 -28.74
C ARG A 117 11.00 -0.54 -28.64
N LYS A 118 11.93 0.11 -27.93
CA LYS A 118 13.33 -0.32 -27.80
C LYS A 118 13.52 -1.42 -26.74
N THR A 119 12.85 -1.30 -25.59
CA THR A 119 13.12 -2.14 -24.41
C THR A 119 11.97 -3.06 -24.04
N GLY A 120 10.79 -2.89 -24.65
CA GLY A 120 9.56 -3.61 -24.30
C GLY A 120 8.84 -3.06 -23.07
N SER A 121 9.35 -2.01 -22.41
CA SER A 121 8.74 -1.45 -21.20
C SER A 121 9.04 0.05 -21.01
N TYR A 122 8.25 0.72 -20.17
CA TYR A 122 8.54 2.08 -19.71
C TYR A 122 8.41 2.15 -18.19
N THR A 123 9.42 2.72 -17.53
CA THR A 123 9.44 2.93 -16.09
C THR A 123 9.77 4.39 -15.84
N ALA A 124 8.88 5.14 -15.17
CA ALA A 124 9.07 6.57 -14.90
C ALA A 124 10.33 6.88 -14.08
N ASN A 125 10.81 5.90 -13.30
CA ASN A 125 12.14 5.90 -12.70
C ASN A 125 12.99 4.84 -13.41
N GLN A 126 13.52 5.16 -14.60
CA GLN A 126 14.49 4.28 -15.22
C GLN A 126 15.71 4.17 -14.29
N PRO A 127 16.09 2.97 -13.82
CA PRO A 127 17.46 2.80 -13.38
C PRO A 127 18.35 3.18 -14.57
N VAL A 128 19.34 4.04 -14.36
CA VAL A 128 20.33 4.38 -15.40
C VAL A 128 20.90 3.05 -15.88
N VAL A 129 20.50 2.60 -17.07
CA VAL A 129 21.02 1.37 -17.66
C VAL A 129 22.36 1.77 -18.28
N PRO A 130 23.48 1.36 -17.68
CA PRO A 130 24.78 1.76 -18.17
C PRO A 130 25.00 1.18 -19.57
N GLN A 131 25.38 2.03 -20.52
CA GLN A 131 25.53 1.63 -21.93
C GLN A 131 26.91 1.02 -22.19
N THR A 132 27.83 1.17 -21.23
CA THR A 132 29.21 0.68 -21.33
C THR A 132 29.60 -0.09 -20.08
N LEU A 133 30.50 -1.08 -20.23
CA LEU A 133 31.01 -1.88 -19.12
C LEU A 133 31.63 -1.05 -17.97
N PRO A 134 32.40 0.03 -18.23
CA PRO A 134 32.93 0.89 -17.16
C PRO A 134 31.84 1.61 -16.35
N GLU A 135 30.77 2.03 -17.01
CA GLU A 135 29.63 2.69 -16.37
C GLU A 135 28.85 1.71 -15.50
N ALA A 136 28.72 0.45 -15.96
CA ALA A 136 28.09 -0.63 -15.20
C ALA A 136 28.84 -0.97 -13.91
N LEU A 137 30.17 -1.00 -13.97
CA LEU A 137 31.02 -1.24 -12.81
C LEU A 137 30.92 -0.11 -11.78
N ARG A 138 30.86 1.15 -12.21
CA ARG A 138 30.69 2.30 -11.32
C ARG A 138 29.33 2.28 -10.64
N LEU A 139 28.25 2.06 -11.41
CA LEU A 139 26.91 1.95 -10.85
C LEU A 139 26.80 0.81 -9.84
N ALA A 140 27.40 -0.36 -10.14
CA ALA A 140 27.41 -1.50 -9.23
C ALA A 140 28.17 -1.19 -7.93
N ALA A 141 29.29 -0.48 -8.02
CA ALA A 141 30.06 -0.05 -6.85
C ALA A 141 29.26 0.93 -5.97
N ASP A 142 28.64 1.96 -6.57
CA ASP A 142 27.83 2.96 -5.86
C ASP A 142 26.61 2.32 -5.16
N LEU A 143 25.98 1.34 -5.83
CA LEU A 143 24.87 0.59 -5.25
C LEU A 143 25.33 -0.32 -4.11
N ALA A 144 26.49 -0.97 -4.25
CA ALA A 144 27.05 -1.80 -3.19
C ALA A 144 27.43 -0.97 -1.94
N GLU A 145 28.01 0.20 -2.12
CA GLU A 145 28.35 1.13 -1.03
C GLU A 145 27.08 1.60 -0.29
N LYS A 146 26.05 2.03 -1.03
CA LYS A 146 24.76 2.40 -0.45
C LYS A 146 24.09 1.26 0.32
N LEU A 147 24.27 0.01 -0.13
CA LEU A 147 23.77 -1.16 0.57
C LEU A 147 24.55 -1.43 1.86
N GLU A 148 25.88 -1.29 1.87
CA GLU A 148 26.68 -1.38 3.10
C GLU A 148 26.29 -0.32 4.12
N ASP A 149 26.07 0.93 3.70
CA ASP A 149 25.61 2.02 4.57
C ASP A 149 24.17 1.82 5.07
N ALA A 150 23.33 1.14 4.28
CA ALA A 150 21.95 0.82 4.64
C ALA A 150 21.85 -0.39 5.57
N LYS A 151 22.78 -1.35 5.54
CA LYS A 151 22.80 -2.52 6.44
C LYS A 151 22.65 -2.16 7.92
N PRO A 152 23.40 -1.21 8.51
CA PRO A 152 23.24 -0.86 9.92
C PRO A 152 21.89 -0.17 10.21
N LYS A 153 21.35 0.60 9.26
CA LYS A 153 20.02 1.24 9.40
C LYS A 153 18.88 0.23 9.34
N ILE A 154 18.95 -0.73 8.44
CA ILE A 154 17.98 -1.82 8.31
C ILE A 154 18.07 -2.74 9.54
N ALA A 155 19.28 -3.13 9.93
CA ALA A 155 19.49 -3.94 11.14
C ALA A 155 18.99 -3.23 12.41
N PHE A 156 19.17 -1.91 12.52
CA PHE A 156 18.61 -1.12 13.62
C PHE A 156 17.07 -1.05 13.54
N ALA A 157 16.50 -0.80 12.35
CA ALA A 157 15.04 -0.75 12.17
C ALA A 157 14.36 -2.11 12.47
N ASP A 158 14.96 -3.22 12.05
CA ASP A 158 14.48 -4.56 12.36
C ASP A 158 14.62 -4.89 13.85
N ALA A 159 15.76 -4.56 14.47
CA ALA A 159 15.97 -4.75 15.91
C ALA A 159 15.02 -3.89 16.76
N VAL A 160 14.68 -2.69 16.29
CA VAL A 160 13.74 -1.76 16.92
C VAL A 160 12.29 -2.22 16.72
N ASN A 161 11.91 -2.70 15.53
CA ASN A 161 10.57 -3.23 15.28
C ASN A 161 10.30 -4.52 16.08
N ASP A 162 11.31 -5.39 16.21
CA ASP A 162 11.24 -6.59 17.05
C ASP A 162 11.21 -6.28 18.56
N SER A 163 11.72 -5.13 18.99
CA SER A 163 11.78 -4.76 20.42
C SER A 163 10.62 -3.88 20.89
N ILE A 164 10.09 -2.99 20.05
CA ILE A 164 9.01 -2.05 20.44
C ILE A 164 7.69 -2.78 20.75
N ASN A 165 7.40 -3.89 20.06
CA ASN A 165 6.09 -4.54 20.15
C ASN A 165 6.10 -5.89 20.89
N CYS A 166 7.16 -6.17 21.67
CA CYS A 166 7.18 -7.34 22.55
C CYS A 166 6.28 -7.11 23.77
N VAL A 167 5.40 -8.06 24.07
CA VAL A 167 4.46 -7.98 25.20
C VAL A 167 4.76 -9.03 26.25
N THR A 168 4.43 -8.74 27.50
CA THR A 168 4.53 -9.71 28.57
C THR A 168 3.39 -10.73 28.48
N PHE A 169 3.57 -11.93 29.05
CA PHE A 169 2.48 -12.92 29.15
C PHE A 169 1.24 -12.37 29.86
N GLN A 170 1.43 -11.41 30.78
CA GLN A 170 0.34 -10.79 31.51
C GLN A 170 -0.48 -9.89 30.59
N ASP A 171 0.17 -9.05 29.80
CA ASP A 171 -0.50 -8.11 28.89
C ASP A 171 -1.15 -8.85 27.71
N PHE A 172 -0.47 -9.86 27.17
CA PHE A 172 -1.05 -10.73 26.15
C PHE A 172 -2.28 -11.47 26.68
N ALA A 173 -2.21 -12.06 27.88
CA ALA A 173 -3.35 -12.76 28.47
C ALA A 173 -4.56 -11.83 28.65
N LYS A 174 -4.35 -10.58 29.08
CA LYS A 174 -5.40 -9.56 29.18
C LYS A 174 -6.00 -9.25 27.80
N ALA A 175 -5.16 -9.07 26.78
CA ALA A 175 -5.60 -8.74 25.43
C ALA A 175 -6.47 -9.85 24.80
N VAL A 176 -6.15 -11.12 25.02
CA VAL A 176 -6.93 -12.26 24.50
C VAL A 176 -8.06 -12.74 25.42
N GLY A 177 -8.32 -12.02 26.53
CA GLY A 177 -9.42 -12.34 27.45
C GLY A 177 -9.21 -13.62 28.28
N THR A 178 -7.97 -14.04 28.53
CA THR A 178 -7.65 -15.21 29.36
C THR A 178 -6.91 -14.85 30.64
N GLY A 179 -6.83 -15.83 31.56
CA GLY A 179 -6.02 -15.67 32.77
C GLY A 179 -4.56 -16.01 32.51
N GLN A 180 -3.62 -15.23 33.04
CA GLN A 180 -2.18 -15.47 32.86
C GLN A 180 -1.75 -16.91 33.21
N ASN A 181 -2.26 -17.46 34.31
CA ASN A 181 -1.98 -18.84 34.72
C ASN A 181 -2.55 -19.88 33.75
N ARG A 182 -3.70 -19.58 33.12
CA ARG A 182 -4.30 -20.45 32.08
C ARG A 182 -3.45 -20.42 30.81
N LEU A 183 -3.00 -19.24 30.37
CA LEU A 183 -2.09 -19.09 29.24
C LEU A 183 -0.79 -19.88 29.46
N PHE A 184 -0.16 -19.75 30.63
CA PHE A 184 1.05 -20.53 30.95
C PHE A 184 0.79 -22.04 30.94
N LYS A 185 -0.38 -22.48 31.42
CA LYS A 185 -0.76 -23.89 31.35
C LYS A 185 -0.89 -24.33 29.88
N THR A 186 -1.67 -23.64 29.06
CA THR A 186 -1.82 -23.95 27.63
C THR A 186 -0.48 -24.02 26.90
N LEU A 187 0.41 -23.05 27.12
CA LEU A 187 1.72 -23.04 26.45
C LEU A 187 2.64 -24.18 26.92
N ARG A 188 2.53 -24.64 28.16
CA ARG A 188 3.25 -25.83 28.63
C ARG A 188 2.65 -27.12 28.08
N ASP A 189 1.32 -27.24 28.09
CA ASP A 189 0.60 -28.42 27.61
C ASP A 189 0.86 -28.64 26.10
N HIS A 190 1.03 -27.56 25.34
CA HIS A 190 1.39 -27.61 23.92
C HIS A 190 2.92 -27.59 23.66
N GLY A 191 3.75 -27.70 24.69
CA GLY A 191 5.20 -27.84 24.55
C GLY A 191 5.95 -26.58 24.14
N PHE A 192 5.34 -25.39 24.21
CA PHE A 192 6.03 -24.11 23.94
C PHE A 192 6.95 -23.68 25.07
N LEU A 193 6.58 -24.03 26.31
CA LEU A 193 7.32 -23.71 27.53
C LEU A 193 7.73 -24.98 28.27
N GLN A 194 8.88 -24.93 28.93
CA GLN A 194 9.44 -26.02 29.71
C GLN A 194 8.64 -26.26 31.00
N VAL A 195 8.53 -27.54 31.38
CA VAL A 195 7.75 -28.02 32.54
C VAL A 195 8.64 -28.38 33.74
N ARG A 196 9.94 -28.62 33.53
CA ARG A 196 10.89 -29.05 34.57
C ARG A 196 11.13 -27.98 35.63
N ASP A 197 11.22 -28.40 36.89
CA ASP A 197 11.58 -27.52 37.99
C ASP A 197 12.96 -26.89 37.77
N GLY A 198 13.08 -25.60 38.08
CA GLY A 198 14.26 -24.77 37.81
C GLY A 198 14.30 -24.07 36.44
N GLN A 199 13.62 -24.61 35.42
CA GLN A 199 13.52 -23.99 34.08
C GLN A 199 12.06 -23.73 33.65
N ARG A 200 11.12 -23.92 34.59
CA ARG A 200 9.68 -23.77 34.38
C ARG A 200 9.35 -22.41 33.75
N ASN A 201 8.49 -22.42 32.73
CA ASN A 201 8.05 -21.23 31.98
C ASN A 201 9.12 -20.56 31.10
N LYS A 202 10.27 -21.21 30.86
CA LYS A 202 11.19 -20.79 29.80
C LYS A 202 10.78 -21.43 28.47
N PRO A 203 10.90 -20.71 27.34
CA PRO A 203 10.63 -21.30 26.03
C PRO A 203 11.70 -22.32 25.67
N TYR A 204 11.35 -23.28 24.82
CA TYR A 204 12.37 -24.10 24.15
C TYR A 204 13.13 -23.26 23.11
N GLN A 205 14.42 -23.54 22.94
CA GLN A 205 15.31 -22.77 22.05
C GLN A 205 14.72 -22.65 20.63
N GLN A 206 14.15 -23.72 20.09
CA GLN A 206 13.48 -23.73 18.79
C GLN A 206 12.40 -22.64 18.62
N PHE A 207 11.68 -22.25 19.69
CA PHE A 207 10.63 -21.23 19.60
C PHE A 207 11.19 -19.80 19.79
N VAL A 208 12.39 -19.68 20.34
CA VAL A 208 13.17 -18.45 20.34
C VAL A 208 13.76 -18.24 18.95
N ASP A 209 14.36 -19.28 18.35
CA ASP A 209 14.95 -19.23 17.01
C ASP A 209 13.89 -18.97 15.93
N ASN A 210 12.70 -19.54 16.09
CA ASN A 210 11.56 -19.27 15.21
C ASN A 210 10.90 -17.90 15.47
N GLY A 211 11.41 -17.12 16.42
CA GLY A 211 10.99 -15.74 16.68
C GLY A 211 9.63 -15.60 17.35
N LEU A 212 9.11 -16.63 18.04
CA LEU A 212 7.85 -16.55 18.80
C LEU A 212 8.05 -15.93 20.19
N PHE A 213 9.23 -16.12 20.77
CA PHE A 213 9.61 -15.59 22.08
C PHE A 213 10.95 -14.89 22.02
N LYS A 214 11.15 -13.94 22.95
CA LYS A 214 12.44 -13.28 23.17
C LYS A 214 12.75 -13.29 24.67
N LEU A 215 14.02 -13.48 25.03
CA LEU A 215 14.49 -13.34 26.40
C LEU A 215 15.06 -11.93 26.58
N VAL A 216 14.50 -11.19 27.53
CA VAL A 216 14.90 -9.82 27.88
C VAL A 216 15.51 -9.83 29.26
N GLN A 217 16.63 -9.15 29.47
CA GLN A 217 17.24 -9.01 30.79
C GLN A 217 16.45 -8.01 31.63
N GLY A 218 16.12 -8.42 32.85
CA GLY A 218 15.56 -7.56 33.89
C GLY A 218 16.48 -7.55 35.11
N THR A 219 16.27 -6.57 35.97
CA THR A 219 16.96 -6.48 37.26
C THR A 219 15.94 -6.51 38.40
N TYR A 220 16.33 -7.05 39.54
CA TYR A 220 15.60 -6.92 40.78
C TYR A 220 16.56 -6.67 41.93
N LYS A 221 16.12 -5.91 42.92
CA LYS A 221 16.91 -5.66 44.13
C LYS A 221 16.58 -6.72 45.17
N ASP A 222 17.58 -7.47 45.61
CA ASP A 222 17.39 -8.44 46.67
C ASP A 222 17.05 -7.70 47.98
N ARG A 223 15.94 -8.08 48.61
CA ARG A 223 15.46 -7.45 49.84
C ARG A 223 16.36 -7.78 51.04
N LYS A 224 17.17 -8.84 50.96
CA LYS A 224 18.06 -9.28 52.05
C LYS A 224 19.48 -8.72 51.91
N SER A 225 20.09 -8.83 50.73
CA SER A 225 21.47 -8.34 50.51
C SER A 225 21.52 -6.88 50.02
N GLY A 226 20.42 -6.34 49.48
CA GLY A 226 20.40 -5.02 48.87
C GLY A 226 21.06 -4.94 47.49
N GLU A 227 21.65 -6.04 47.00
CA GLU A 227 22.31 -6.11 45.71
C GLU A 227 21.32 -6.19 44.55
N VAL A 228 21.73 -5.68 43.39
CA VAL A 228 20.96 -5.76 42.15
C VAL A 228 21.33 -7.05 41.42
N GLN A 229 20.38 -7.97 41.32
CA GLN A 229 20.55 -9.21 40.57
C GLN A 229 19.85 -9.12 39.21
N THR A 230 20.45 -9.73 38.19
CA THR A 230 19.88 -9.82 36.85
C THR A 230 19.11 -11.13 36.69
N TYR A 231 18.04 -11.10 35.88
CA TYR A 231 17.30 -12.28 35.48
C TYR A 231 16.88 -12.16 34.02
N PHE A 232 16.59 -13.28 33.37
CA PHE A 232 16.00 -13.28 32.04
C PHE A 232 14.49 -13.45 32.14
N ARG A 233 13.75 -12.56 31.49
CA ARG A 233 12.29 -12.60 31.34
C ARG A 233 11.93 -12.99 29.91
N THR A 234 11.07 -13.98 29.76
CA THR A 234 10.49 -14.32 28.46
C THR A 234 9.36 -13.34 28.12
N VAL A 235 9.41 -12.76 26.91
CA VAL A 235 8.35 -11.94 26.31
C VAL A 235 7.89 -12.54 24.99
N ILE A 236 6.67 -12.21 24.57
CA ILE A 236 6.05 -12.67 23.33
C ILE A 236 6.27 -11.61 22.25
N THR A 237 6.87 -11.99 21.13
CA THR A 237 7.11 -11.10 19.99
C THR A 237 5.79 -10.81 19.24
N PRO A 238 5.72 -9.83 18.34
CA PRO A 238 4.54 -9.61 17.49
C PRO A 238 4.13 -10.87 16.71
N LYS A 239 5.13 -11.58 16.17
CA LYS A 239 4.93 -12.88 15.50
C LYS A 239 4.33 -13.93 16.44
N GLY A 240 4.84 -14.01 17.67
CA GLY A 240 4.30 -14.87 18.72
C GLY A 240 2.86 -14.53 19.09
N GLN A 241 2.52 -13.25 19.19
CA GLN A 241 1.18 -12.78 19.52
C GLN A 241 0.17 -13.24 18.46
N MET A 242 0.46 -12.97 17.17
CA MET A 242 -0.38 -13.44 16.06
C MET A 242 -0.52 -14.96 16.05
N TYR A 243 0.60 -15.67 16.24
CA TYR A 243 0.62 -17.13 16.24
C TYR A 243 -0.27 -17.73 17.34
N PHE A 244 -0.10 -17.26 18.59
CA PHE A 244 -0.88 -17.78 19.72
C PHE A 244 -2.34 -17.35 19.68
N GLN A 245 -2.63 -16.13 19.19
CA GLN A 245 -3.99 -15.68 18.97
C GLN A 245 -4.71 -16.58 17.96
N ASN A 246 -4.09 -16.82 16.79
CA ASN A 246 -4.67 -17.69 15.77
C ASN A 246 -4.81 -19.15 16.22
N LYS A 247 -3.83 -19.67 16.96
CA LYS A 247 -3.80 -21.08 17.37
C LYS A 247 -4.77 -21.42 18.51
N PHE A 248 -4.99 -20.50 19.44
CA PHE A 248 -5.70 -20.80 20.69
C PHE A 248 -6.94 -19.95 20.94
N PHE A 249 -7.07 -18.79 20.28
CA PHE A 249 -8.07 -17.78 20.66
C PHE A 249 -8.93 -17.28 19.48
N ASN A 250 -8.53 -17.52 18.22
CA ASN A 250 -9.44 -17.38 17.09
C ASN A 250 -10.41 -18.56 17.07
N LYS A 251 -11.70 -18.28 17.28
CA LYS A 251 -12.76 -19.17 16.83
C LYS A 251 -12.70 -19.19 15.30
N ALA A 252 -12.69 -20.37 14.70
CA ALA A 252 -13.14 -20.51 13.32
C ALA A 252 -14.56 -19.91 13.26
N ALA A 253 -14.67 -18.76 12.61
CA ALA A 253 -15.92 -18.24 12.09
C ALA A 253 -16.06 -18.74 10.65
#